data_AF-A0ABD2Q5F1-F1
#
_entry.id   AF-A0ABD2Q5F1-F1
#
_cell.length_a   1.000
_cell.length_b   1.000
_cell.length_c   1.000
_cell.angle_alpha   90.00
_cell.angle_beta   90.00
_cell.angle_gamma   90.00
#
_symmetry.space_group_name_H-M   'P 1'
#
loop_
_entity.id
_entity.type
_entity.pdbx_description
1 polymer ?
#
loop_
_entity_poly.entity_id
_entity_poly.type
_entity_poly.pdbx_seq_one_letter_code
_entity_poly.pdbx_strand_id
1 'polypeptide(L)' 'MPNGVELKTSKEQEIVVQENLDVSITKLVLKEQPSRRISGDYSCKITGEIIDSKTGRRESKTIVSNADIVFEGEN' A
#
# COMPACT_ATOMS: atom_id res chain seq x y z
N MET A 1 12.41 -3.95 -1.24
CA MET A 1 12.44 -3.98 -2.72
C MET A 1 11.02 -3.97 -3.27
N PRO A 2 10.65 -3.00 -4.12
CA PRO A 2 9.36 -2.99 -4.81
C PRO A 2 9.45 -3.87 -6.06
N ASN A 3 8.93 -5.10 -5.98
CA ASN A 3 8.89 -6.09 -7.10
C ASN A 3 7.84 -7.18 -6.80
N GLY A 4 6.68 -6.80 -6.24
CA GLY A 4 5.65 -7.75 -5.81
C GLY A 4 5.91 -8.42 -4.45
N VAL A 5 6.94 -7.99 -3.71
CA VAL A 5 7.17 -8.40 -2.32
C VAL A 5 6.31 -7.56 -1.38
N GLU A 6 5.63 -8.19 -0.44
CA GLU A 6 4.88 -7.50 0.61
C GLU A 6 5.83 -6.61 1.42
N LEU A 7 5.59 -5.30 1.39
CA LEU A 7 6.36 -4.36 2.17
C LEU A 7 5.97 -4.49 3.64
N LYS A 8 6.98 -4.59 4.50
CA LYS A 8 6.82 -4.58 5.96
C LYS A 8 7.45 -3.32 6.53
N THR A 9 6.89 -2.81 7.61
CA THR A 9 7.47 -1.72 8.39
C THR A 9 8.87 -2.14 8.86
N SER A 10 9.87 -1.32 8.54
CA SER A 10 11.29 -1.58 8.79
C SER A 10 12.06 -0.26 8.96
N LYS A 11 13.39 -0.32 9.05
CA LYS A 11 14.25 0.87 9.16
C LYS A 11 14.24 1.74 7.90
N GLU A 12 13.99 1.14 6.74
CA GLU A 12 14.11 1.77 5.42
C GLU A 12 12.76 2.32 4.91
N GLN A 13 11.66 1.76 5.42
CA GLN A 13 10.31 2.07 4.98
C GLN A 13 9.30 1.86 6.11
N GLU A 14 8.31 2.73 6.22
CA GLU A 14 7.24 2.65 7.21
C GLU A 14 5.88 2.68 6.52
N ILE A 15 5.00 1.76 6.93
CA ILE A 15 3.61 1.73 6.50
C ILE A 15 2.78 2.26 7.65
N VAL A 16 2.08 3.37 7.42
CA VAL A 16 1.19 3.98 8.39
C VAL A 16 -0.24 3.74 7.95
N VAL A 17 -1.03 3.08 8.78
CA VAL A 17 -2.47 2.94 8.59
C VAL A 17 -3.16 3.86 9.58
N GLN A 18 -3.97 4.79 9.07
CA GLN A 18 -4.77 5.71 9.86
C GLN A 18 -6.24 5.36 9.63
N GLU A 19 -6.86 4.71 10.60
CA GLU A 19 -8.27 4.33 10.55
C GLU A 19 -9.11 5.41 11.23
N ASN A 20 -10.03 6.01 10.48
CA ASN A 20 -11.13 6.81 11.02
C ASN A 20 -12.44 6.04 10.81
N LEU A 21 -13.51 6.42 11.55
CA LEU A 21 -14.81 5.74 11.52
C LEU A 21 -15.36 5.47 10.11
N ASP A 22 -15.17 6.40 9.17
CA ASP A 22 -15.70 6.31 7.81
C ASP A 22 -14.63 6.12 6.73
N VAL A 23 -13.35 6.36 7.05
CA VAL A 23 -12.24 6.41 6.07
C VAL A 23 -10.97 5.86 6.69
N SER A 24 -10.40 4.83 6.06
CA SER A 24 -9.05 4.38 6.34
C SER A 24 -8.07 4.92 5.30
N ILE A 25 -6.96 5.50 5.77
CA ILE A 25 -5.89 6.04 4.93
C ILE A 25 -4.63 5.20 5.17
N THR A 26 -4.08 4.62 4.12
CA THR A 26 -2.78 3.92 4.16
C THR A 26 -1.71 4.79 3.50
N LYS A 27 -0.61 5.06 4.21
CA LYS A 27 0.52 5.86 3.72
C LYS A 27 1.78 5.01 3.72
N LEU A 28 2.55 5.10 2.64
CA LEU A 28 3.91 4.56 2.56
C LEU A 28 4.90 5.72 2.74
N VAL A 29 5.79 5.59 3.72
CA VAL A 29 6.87 6.54 3.98
C VAL A 29 8.20 5.86 3.72
N LEU A 30 8.94 6.35 2.73
CA LEU A 30 10.31 5.90 2.43
C LEU A 30 11.28 6.75 3.27
N LYS A 31 12.08 6.10 4.12
CA LYS A 31 12.99 6.78 5.07
C LYS A 31 14.38 7.03 4.50
N GLU A 32 14.73 6.34 3.43
CA GLU A 32 15.98 6.56 2.70
C GLU A 32 15.87 7.75 1.74
N GLN A 33 17.02 8.32 1.37
CA GLN A 33 17.05 9.35 0.35
C GLN A 33 16.47 8.83 -0.97
N PRO A 34 15.67 9.65 -1.68
CA PRO A 34 15.29 9.45 -3.07
C PRO A 34 16.45 8.90 -3.90
N SER A 35 16.34 7.65 -4.36
CA SER A 35 17.36 7.04 -5.20
C SER A 35 16.76 6.05 -6.19
N ARG A 36 17.48 5.77 -7.28
CA ARG A 36 17.05 4.77 -8.28
C ARG A 36 16.78 3.40 -7.66
N ARG A 37 17.40 3.06 -6.52
CA ARG A 37 17.19 1.77 -5.83
C ARG A 37 15.80 1.60 -5.23
N ILE A 38 15.18 2.69 -4.82
CA ILE A 38 13.82 2.70 -4.25
C ILE A 38 12.77 3.11 -5.29
N SER A 39 13.15 3.24 -6.56
CA SER A 39 12.19 3.40 -7.66
C SER A 39 11.57 2.06 -8.01
N GLY A 40 10.34 2.08 -8.54
CA GLY A 40 9.64 0.90 -9.02
C GLY A 40 8.14 0.98 -8.78
N ASP A 41 7.50 -0.17 -8.97
CA ASP A 41 6.04 -0.28 -8.93
C ASP A 41 5.58 -0.63 -7.51
N TYR A 42 4.73 0.22 -6.95
CA TYR A 42 4.14 0.06 -5.63
C TYR A 42 2.67 -0.30 -5.76
N SER A 43 2.23 -1.27 -4.97
CA SER A 43 0.83 -1.70 -4.93
C SER A 43 0.33 -1.76 -3.49
N CYS A 44 -0.72 -1.00 -3.19
CA CYS A 44 -1.47 -1.10 -1.95
C CYS A 44 -2.67 -2.02 -2.19
N LYS A 45 -2.81 -3.06 -1.37
CA LYS A 45 -3.94 -4.00 -1.42
C LYS A 45 -4.67 -3.95 -0.09
N ILE A 46 -5.96 -3.62 -0.13
CA ILE A 46 -6.84 -3.61 1.04
C ILE A 46 -7.88 -4.69 0.82
N THR A 47 -7.92 -5.69 1.72
CA THR A 47 -8.92 -6.74 1.69
C THR A 47 -9.86 -6.56 2.86
N GLY A 48 -11.16 -6.48 2.59
CA GLY A 48 -12.22 -6.42 3.59
C GLY A 48 -13.25 -7.51 3.39
N GLU A 49 -14.05 -7.76 4.42
CA GLU A 49 -15.25 -8.58 4.32
C GLU A 49 -16.47 -7.67 4.17
N ILE A 50 -17.32 -7.98 3.21
CA ILE A 50 -18.65 -7.39 3.10
C ILE A 50 -19.71 -8.45 3.40
N ILE A 51 -20.82 -8.05 4.01
CA ILE A 51 -21.98 -8.92 4.16
C ILE A 51 -22.94 -8.55 3.04
N ASP A 52 -23.17 -9.48 2.11
CA ASP A 52 -24.15 -9.28 1.04
C ASP A 52 -25.55 -9.14 1.68
N SER A 53 -26.20 -8.01 1.43
CA SER A 53 -27.48 -7.68 2.07
C SER A 53 -28.66 -8.49 1.56
N LYS A 54 -28.53 -9.18 0.42
CA LYS A 54 -29.59 -10.01 -0.19
C LYS A 54 -29.52 -11.46 0.27
N THR A 55 -28.30 -11.96 0.51
CA THR A 55 -28.02 -13.38 0.76
C THR A 55 -27.51 -13.64 2.18
N GLY A 56 -27.08 -12.60 2.90
CA GLY A 56 -26.47 -12.71 4.23
C GLY A 56 -25.08 -13.35 4.22
N ARG A 57 -24.52 -13.63 3.05
CA ARG A 57 -23.21 -14.27 2.90
C ARG A 57 -22.09 -13.26 3.07
N ARG A 58 -21.02 -13.67 3.77
CA ARG A 58 -19.76 -12.92 3.81
C ARG A 58 -19.01 -13.12 2.50
N GLU A 59 -18.64 -12.02 1.86
CA GLU A 59 -17.78 -12.01 0.69
C GLU A 59 -16.51 -11.24 0.99
N SER A 60 -15.36 -11.78 0.60
CA SER A 60 -14.11 -11.04 0.62
C SER A 60 -14.03 -10.14 -0.62
N LYS A 61 -13.75 -8.85 -0.41
CA LYS A 61 -13.49 -7.89 -1.49
C LYS A 61 -12.12 -7.25 -1.29
N THR A 62 -11.41 -7.09 -2.39
CA THR A 62 -10.07 -6.49 -2.41
C THR A 62 -10.08 -5.24 -3.28
N ILE A 63 -9.57 -4.13 -2.72
CA ILE A 63 -9.28 -2.89 -3.42
C ILE A 63 -7.78 -2.85 -3.65
N VAL A 64 -7.36 -2.58 -4.89
CA VAL A 64 -5.95 -2.45 -5.27
C VAL A 64 -5.71 -1.05 -5.79
N SER A 65 -4.69 -0.37 -5.28
CA SER A 65 -4.18 0.90 -5.77
C SER A 65 -2.73 0.72 -6.18
N ASN A 66 -2.38 1.16 -7.38
CA ASN A 66 -1.04 1.02 -7.96
C ASN A 66 -0.42 2.42 -8.17
N ALA A 67 0.88 2.53 -7.95
CA ALA A 67 1.63 3.75 -8.18
C ALA A 67 3.06 3.43 -8.63
N ASP A 68 3.48 4.05 -9.73
CA ASP A 68 4.84 3.93 -10.25
C ASP A 68 5.66 5.11 -9.73
N ILE A 69 6.70 4.82 -8.94
CA ILE A 69 7.54 5.85 -8.32
C ILE A 69 8.89 5.83 -9.01
N VAL A 70 9.27 6.96 -9.60
CA VAL A 70 10.56 7.15 -10.26
C VAL A 70 11.32 8.28 -9.58
N PHE A 71 12.50 7.97 -9.06
CA PHE A 71 13.45 8.96 -8.58
C PHE A 71 14.57 9.12 -9.61
N GLU A 72 14.61 10.28 -10.26
CA GLU A 72 15.75 10.67 -11.09
C GLU A 72 16.93 10.97 -10.15
N GLY A 73 18.03 10.23 -10.28
CA GLY A 73 19.25 10.53 -9.55
C GLY A 73 19.92 11.77 -10.15
N GLU A 74 20.35 12.72 -9.32
CA GLU A 74 21.31 13.73 -9.73
C GLU A 74 22.61 13.02 -10.17
N ASN A 75 23.08 13.34 -11.38
CA ASN A 75 24.40 12.94 -11.89
C ASN A 75 25.52 13.68 -11.15
#